data_AF-A0A3C1C116-F1
#
_entry.id   AF-A0A3C1C116-F1
#
_cell.length_a   1.000
_cell.length_b   1.000
_cell.length_c   1.000
_cell.angle_alpha   90.00
_cell.angle_beta   90.00
_cell.angle_gamma   90.00
#
_symmetry.space_group_name_H-M   'P 1'
#
loop_
_entity.id
_entity.type
_entity.pdbx_description
1 polymer ?
#
loop_
_entity_poly.entity_id
_entity_poly.type
_entity_poly.pdbx_seq_one_letter_code
_entity_poly.pdbx_strand_id
1 'polypeptide(L)'
;MSRIVEKPEPDLARRELRVDGLGENEFLGWFGMHLLAPSIYDVLEQMIRDGVRDGGEFQLTRAQELQRQREGYLALEMTEAERFDFGTPKDYARSLARFAESFYARGGLAGR
;
A
#
# COMPACT_ATOMS: atom_id res chain seq x y z
N MET A 1 -1.61 14.33 2.45
CA MET A 1 -2.52 13.18 2.58
C MET A 1 -3.23 13.25 3.94
N SER A 2 -4.56 13.25 3.95
CA SER A 2 -5.37 13.58 5.14
C SER A 2 -5.68 12.40 6.05
N ARG A 3 -5.64 11.16 5.53
CA ARG A 3 -5.94 9.93 6.27
C ARG A 3 -5.43 8.67 5.56
N ILE A 4 -5.15 7.64 6.35
CA ILE A 4 -4.78 6.29 5.93
C ILE A 4 -5.84 5.30 6.47
N VAL A 5 -6.32 4.38 5.64
CA VAL A 5 -7.29 3.35 6.03
C VAL A 5 -6.98 2.03 5.34
N GLU A 6 -6.99 0.93 6.09
CA GLU A 6 -6.86 -0.44 5.56
C GLU A 6 -8.16 -0.81 4.84
N LYS A 7 -8.05 -1.17 3.56
CA LYS A 7 -9.15 -1.76 2.75
C LYS A 7 -10.52 -1.12 3.03
N PRO A 8 -10.65 0.20 2.78
CA PRO A 8 -11.86 0.93 3.07
C PRO A 8 -13.03 0.43 2.22
N GLU A 9 -14.25 0.53 2.75
CA GLU A 9 -15.45 0.44 1.91
C GLU A 9 -15.44 1.55 0.84
N PRO A 10 -15.95 1.29 -0.37
CA PRO A 10 -15.90 2.26 -1.47
C PRO A 10 -16.48 3.64 -1.11
N ASP A 11 -17.56 3.67 -0.35
CA ASP A 11 -18.19 4.93 0.07
C ASP A 11 -17.36 5.69 1.11
N LEU A 12 -16.63 4.99 1.98
CA LEU A 12 -15.67 5.63 2.88
C LEU A 12 -14.53 6.26 2.08
N ALA A 13 -13.99 5.53 1.10
CA ALA A 13 -12.89 6.03 0.25
C ALA A 13 -13.28 7.32 -0.47
N ARG A 14 -14.45 7.34 -1.14
CA ARG A 14 -14.96 8.51 -1.87
C ARG A 14 -15.13 9.74 -0.99
N ARG A 15 -15.58 9.56 0.26
CA ARG A 15 -15.84 10.68 1.18
C ARG A 15 -14.57 11.19 1.85
N GLU A 16 -13.67 10.28 2.24
CA GLU A 16 -12.64 10.59 3.24
C GLU A 16 -11.20 10.42 2.73
N LEU A 17 -10.98 9.78 1.58
CA LEU A 17 -9.64 9.44 1.05
C LEU A 17 -9.32 10.10 -0.30
N ARG A 18 -9.98 11.22 -0.62
CA ARG A 18 -9.71 11.98 -1.85
C ARG A 18 -8.30 12.58 -1.83
N VAL A 19 -7.66 12.57 -2.98
CA VAL A 19 -6.35 13.18 -3.21
C VAL A 19 -6.50 14.23 -4.31
N ASP A 20 -5.99 15.43 -4.05
CA ASP A 20 -6.02 16.51 -5.03
C ASP A 20 -5.25 16.09 -6.30
N GLY A 21 -5.85 16.32 -7.46
CA GLY A 21 -5.29 15.94 -8.75
C GLY A 21 -5.73 14.56 -9.27
N LEU A 22 -6.40 13.73 -8.46
CA LEU A 22 -7.00 12.46 -8.90
C LEU A 22 -8.50 12.61 -9.21
N GLY A 23 -9.01 11.75 -10.10
CA GLY A 23 -10.42 11.67 -10.45
C GLY A 23 -11.33 11.20 -9.30
N GLU A 24 -12.65 11.32 -9.47
CA GLU A 24 -13.63 11.06 -8.40
C GLU A 24 -13.64 9.64 -7.84
N ASN A 25 -13.17 8.66 -8.61
CA ASN A 25 -13.06 7.26 -8.21
C ASN A 25 -11.62 6.74 -8.31
N GLU A 26 -10.65 7.64 -8.24
CA GLU A 26 -9.22 7.32 -8.24
C GLU A 26 -8.65 7.56 -6.84
N PHE A 27 -7.92 6.57 -6.34
CA PHE A 27 -7.35 6.57 -5.00
C PHE A 27 -5.93 6.02 -5.03
N LEU A 28 -5.10 6.49 -4.11
CA LEU A 28 -3.76 5.92 -3.90
C LEU A 28 -3.85 4.72 -2.96
N GLY A 29 -3.56 3.53 -3.50
CA GLY A 29 -3.43 2.30 -2.73
C GLY A 29 -1.96 1.99 -2.41
N TRP A 30 -1.69 1.54 -1.19
CA TRP A 30 -0.36 1.08 -0.81
C TRP A 30 -0.03 -0.30 -1.38
N PHE A 31 1.27 -0.49 -1.69
CA PHE A 31 1.84 -1.74 -2.18
C PHE A 31 2.82 -2.41 -1.22
N GLY A 32 2.63 -2.17 0.08
CA GLY A 32 3.38 -2.86 1.14
C GLY A 32 4.85 -2.45 1.25
N MET A 33 5.27 -1.36 0.57
CA MET A 33 6.59 -0.78 0.73
C MET A 33 6.49 0.43 1.65
N HIS A 34 7.27 0.41 2.73
CA HIS A 34 7.25 1.45 3.75
C HIS A 34 8.67 1.78 4.21
N LEU A 35 8.93 3.06 4.40
CA LEU A 35 10.07 3.54 5.18
C LEU A 35 9.49 4.06 6.50
N LEU A 36 9.68 3.29 7.57
CA LEU A 36 9.04 3.54 8.86
C LEU A 36 10.02 4.28 9.79
N ALA A 37 9.56 5.40 10.36
CA ALA A 37 10.27 6.01 11.47
C ALA A 37 10.20 5.08 12.70
N PRO A 38 11.26 4.97 13.52
CA PRO A 38 11.28 4.08 14.68
C PRO A 38 10.13 4.28 15.67
N SER A 39 9.53 5.48 15.75
CA SER A 39 8.38 5.75 16.62
C SER A 39 7.14 4.90 16.32
N ILE A 40 7.11 4.19 15.18
CA ILE A 40 6.06 3.21 14.89
C ILE A 40 6.01 2.10 15.94
N TYR A 41 7.16 1.73 16.52
CA TYR A 41 7.24 0.71 17.56
C TYR A 41 6.57 1.18 18.85
N ASP A 42 6.72 2.46 19.23
CA ASP A 42 6.04 3.04 20.39
C ASP A 42 4.52 3.06 20.18
N VAL A 43 4.07 3.34 18.95
CA VAL A 43 2.64 3.27 18.59
C VAL A 43 2.12 1.85 18.71
N LEU A 44 2.85 0.87 18.15
CA LEU A 44 2.48 -0.54 18.21
C LEU A 44 2.48 -1.07 19.64
N GLU A 45 3.46 -0.69 20.46
CA GLU A 45 3.52 -1.05 21.88
C GLU A 45 2.28 -0.52 22.62
N GLN A 46 1.93 0.74 22.41
CA GLN A 46 0.73 1.34 23.02
C GLN A 46 -0.55 0.61 22.55
N MET A 47 -0.67 0.31 21.26
CA MET A 47 -1.81 -0.44 20.74
C MET A 47 -1.94 -1.82 21.38
N ILE A 48 -0.82 -2.52 21.57
CA ILE A 48 -0.80 -3.84 22.21
C ILE A 48 -1.22 -3.73 23.68
N ARG A 49 -0.64 -2.78 24.41
CA ARG A 49 -0.92 -2.53 25.83
C ARG A 49 -2.40 -2.21 26.07
N ASP A 50 -2.97 -1.37 25.21
CA ASP A 50 -4.36 -0.90 25.32
C ASP A 50 -5.37 -1.84 24.64
N GLY A 51 -4.90 -2.89 23.96
CA GLY A 51 -5.76 -3.83 23.24
C GLY A 51 -6.46 -3.22 22.02
N VAL A 52 -5.90 -2.17 21.42
CA VAL A 52 -6.46 -1.51 20.22
C VAL A 52 -6.25 -2.39 18.99
N ARG A 53 -7.34 -2.96 18.48
CA ARG A 53 -7.34 -3.91 17.36
C ARG A 53 -8.37 -3.52 16.30
N ASP A 54 -8.02 -3.75 15.05
CA ASP A 54 -8.92 -3.64 13.91
C ASP A 54 -9.11 -5.03 13.31
N GLY A 55 -10.36 -5.48 13.16
CA GLY A 55 -10.65 -6.84 12.69
C GLY A 55 -10.08 -7.95 13.58
N GLY A 56 -9.79 -7.66 14.85
CA GLY A 56 -9.15 -8.60 15.79
C GLY A 56 -7.62 -8.62 15.73
N GLU A 57 -7.00 -7.85 14.83
CA GLU A 57 -5.55 -7.81 14.63
C GLU A 57 -4.94 -6.47 15.07
N PHE A 58 -3.67 -6.51 15.48
CA PHE A 58 -2.85 -5.30 15.62
C PHE A 58 -2.35 -4.90 14.23
N GLN A 59 -3.14 -4.11 13.52
CA GLN A 59 -2.86 -3.76 12.13
C GLN A 59 -1.78 -2.66 12.01
N LEU A 60 -0.79 -2.89 11.13
CA LEU A 60 0.23 -1.90 10.83
C LEU A 60 -0.36 -0.61 10.23
N THR A 61 -1.36 -0.74 9.37
CA THR A 61 -2.06 0.40 8.75
C THR A 61 -2.69 1.33 9.80
N ARG A 62 -3.24 0.78 10.87
CA ARG A 62 -3.73 1.56 12.01
C ARG A 62 -2.59 2.28 12.74
N ALA A 63 -1.48 1.59 12.99
CA ALA A 63 -0.32 2.20 13.62
C ALA A 63 0.25 3.36 12.77
N GLN A 64 0.29 3.21 11.46
CA GLN A 64 0.74 4.26 10.53
C GLN A 64 -0.20 5.46 10.51
N GLU A 65 -1.52 5.26 10.58
CA GLU A 65 -2.47 6.37 10.72
C GLU A 65 -2.29 7.12 12.04
N LEU A 66 -2.09 6.41 13.16
CA LEU A 66 -1.79 7.03 14.46
C LEU A 66 -0.45 7.77 14.45
N GLN A 67 0.58 7.21 13.84
CA GLN A 67 1.89 7.86 13.69
C GLN A 67 1.76 9.12 12.80
N ARG A 68 1.03 9.04 11.69
CA ARG A 68 0.77 10.18 10.80
C ARG A 68 0.13 11.35 11.55
N GLN A 69 -0.83 11.07 12.43
CA GLN A 69 -1.47 12.12 13.23
C GLN A 69 -0.49 12.80 14.19
N ARG A 70 0.55 12.10 14.64
CA ARG A 70 1.57 12.64 15.57
C ARG A 70 2.67 13.42 14.84
N GLU A 71 3.15 12.91 13.71
CA GLU A 71 4.41 13.34 13.10
C GLU A 71 4.29 13.71 11.60
N GLY A 72 3.14 13.48 10.99
CA GLY A 72 2.94 13.60 9.55
C GLY A 72 3.32 12.33 8.79
N TYR A 73 3.11 12.34 7.47
CA TYR A 73 3.39 11.20 6.60
C TYR A 73 3.66 11.67 5.18
N LEU A 74 4.63 11.02 4.53
CA LEU A 74 4.93 11.20 3.11
C LEU A 74 4.60 9.92 2.35
N ALA A 75 3.92 10.09 1.23
CA ALA A 75 3.67 9.03 0.26
C ALA A 75 4.40 9.40 -1.03
N LEU A 76 4.98 8.39 -1.69
CA LEU A 76 5.59 8.53 -3.00
C LEU A 76 4.75 7.76 -4.02
N GLU A 77 4.18 8.49 -4.98
CA GLU A 77 3.49 7.91 -6.11
C GLU A 77 4.50 7.30 -7.10
N MET A 78 4.24 6.08 -7.55
CA MET A 78 5.04 5.40 -8.56
C MET A 78 4.40 5.62 -9.94
N THR A 79 4.89 6.58 -10.72
CA THR A 79 4.31 6.95 -12.02
C THR A 79 4.86 6.16 -13.21
N GLU A 80 6.10 5.67 -13.11
CA GLU A 80 6.78 4.87 -14.15
C GLU A 80 7.04 3.42 -13.70
N ALA A 81 6.09 2.83 -12.98
CA ALA A 81 6.18 1.46 -12.50
C ALA A 81 4.90 0.67 -12.76
N GLU A 82 5.05 -0.65 -12.89
CA GLU A 82 3.94 -1.60 -12.91
C GLU A 82 3.99 -2.45 -11.63
N ARG A 83 2.90 -2.44 -10.87
CA ARG A 83 2.75 -3.27 -9.68
C ARG A 83 2.07 -4.59 -10.06
N PHE A 84 2.70 -5.69 -9.67
CA PHE A 84 2.12 -7.02 -9.74
C PHE A 84 1.71 -7.49 -8.35
N ASP A 85 0.43 -7.81 -8.19
CA ASP A 85 -0.09 -8.42 -6.96
C ASP A 85 -0.18 -9.94 -7.14
N PHE A 86 0.41 -10.70 -6.21
CA PHE A 86 0.42 -12.16 -6.26
C PHE A 86 -0.65 -12.80 -5.36
N GLY A 87 -1.57 -12.00 -4.80
CA GLY A 87 -2.56 -12.44 -3.84
C GLY A 87 -3.61 -13.43 -4.36
N THR A 88 -3.76 -13.58 -5.68
CA THR A 88 -4.65 -14.58 -6.30
C THR A 88 -3.91 -15.41 -7.35
N PRO A 89 -4.32 -16.67 -7.61
CA PRO A 89 -3.73 -17.48 -8.68
C PRO A 89 -3.78 -16.82 -10.06
N LYS A 90 -4.87 -16.08 -10.34
CA LYS A 90 -5.05 -15.37 -11.61
C LYS A 90 -4.05 -14.23 -11.76
N ASP A 91 -3.85 -13.44 -10.71
CA ASP A 91 -2.92 -12.32 -10.74
C ASP A 91 -1.48 -12.79 -10.73
N TYR A 92 -1.20 -13.90 -10.03
CA TYR A 92 0.10 -14.58 -10.10
C TYR A 92 0.45 -15.01 -11.53
N ALA A 93 -0.45 -15.75 -12.21
CA ALA A 93 -0.22 -16.21 -13.57
C ALA A 93 0.01 -15.04 -14.56
N ARG A 94 -0.79 -13.98 -14.43
CA ARG A 94 -0.65 -12.75 -15.22
C ARG A 94 0.71 -12.10 -15.03
N SER A 95 1.18 -12.03 -13.78
CA SER A 95 2.46 -11.43 -13.43
C SER A 95 3.63 -12.18 -14.07
N LEU A 96 3.58 -13.52 -14.11
CA LEU A 96 4.59 -14.33 -14.79
C LEU A 96 4.62 -14.07 -16.31
N ALA A 97 3.45 -14.00 -16.94
CA ALA A 97 3.36 -13.73 -18.38
C ALA A 97 3.97 -12.36 -18.72
N ARG A 98 3.62 -11.31 -17.97
CA ARG A 98 4.17 -9.97 -18.13
C ARG A 98 5.68 -9.90 -17.89
N PHE A 99 6.16 -10.61 -16.87
CA PHE A 99 7.59 -10.70 -16.60
C PHE A 99 8.35 -11.34 -17.78
N ALA A 100 7.82 -12.43 -18.34
CA ALA A 100 8.42 -13.10 -19.50
C ALA A 100 8.44 -12.20 -20.74
N GLU A 101 7.31 -11.55 -21.08
CA GLU A 101 7.22 -10.58 -22.19
C GLU A 101 8.29 -9.49 -22.05
N SER A 102 8.40 -8.91 -20.86
CA SER A 102 9.36 -7.85 -20.54
C SER A 102 10.83 -8.33 -20.62
N PHE A 103 11.11 -9.57 -20.21
CA PHE A 103 12.45 -10.16 -20.33
C PHE A 103 12.87 -10.34 -21.79
N TYR A 104 12.00 -10.90 -22.64
CA TYR A 104 12.32 -11.11 -24.05
C TYR A 104 12.38 -9.81 -24.85
N ALA A 105 11.49 -8.84 -24.56
CA ALA A 105 11.54 -7.51 -25.17
C ALA A 105 12.87 -6.77 -24.91
N ARG A 106 13.55 -7.07 -23.81
CA ARG A 106 14.86 -6.52 -23.45
C ARG A 106 16.06 -7.35 -23.96
N GLY A 107 15.85 -8.26 -24.91
CA GLY A 107 16.91 -9.08 -25.50
C GLY A 107 17.24 -10.35 -24.72
N GLY A 108 16.30 -10.83 -23.90
CA GLY A 108 16.43 -12.07 -23.14
C GLY A 108 16.79 -13.26 -24.03
N LEU A 109 17.95 -13.87 -23.76
CA LEU A 109 18.59 -15.00 -24.44
C LEU A 109 19.44 -14.72 -25.70
N ALA A 110 19.85 -13.47 -25.97
CA ALA A 110 20.84 -13.17 -27.03
C ALA A 110 22.27 -13.74 -26.80
N GLY A 111 22.42 -14.82 -26.01
CA GLY A 111 23.70 -15.44 -25.66
C GLY A 111 23.62 -16.96 -25.39
N ARG A 112 22.72 -17.69 -26.05
CA ARG A 112 22.81 -19.16 -26.15
C ARG A 112 22.99 -19.59 -27.60
#